data_AF-A0A2U0TTF0-F1
#
_entry.id   AF-A0A2U0TTF0-F1
#
_cell.length_a   1.000
_cell.length_b   1.000
_cell.length_c   1.000
_cell.angle_alpha   90.00
_cell.angle_beta   90.00
_cell.angle_gamma   90.00
#
_symmetry.space_group_name_H-M   'P 1'
#
loop_
_entity.id
_entity.type
_entity.pdbx_description
1 polymer ?
#
loop_
_entity_poly.entity_id
_entity_poly.type
_entity_poly.pdbx_seq_one_letter_code
_entity_poly.pdbx_strand_id
1 'polypeptide(L)' 'METFIIHPKNNEEKKVVKAFLEALKIKFENQTTDSAESPYDPDFVAMVEENREDYKAGKGIKVDLDDILK' A
#
# COMPACT_ATOMS: atom_id res chain seq x y z
N MET A 1 -9.20 6.27 25.87
CA MET A 1 -9.99 6.96 24.84
C MET A 1 -10.09 6.02 23.66
N GLU A 2 -11.27 5.89 23.08
CA GLU A 2 -11.54 4.99 21.96
C GLU A 2 -11.42 5.76 20.64
N THR A 3 -10.88 5.12 19.61
CA THR A 3 -10.67 5.72 18.28
C THR A 3 -11.57 5.02 17.28
N PHE A 4 -12.33 5.80 16.51
CA PHE A 4 -13.19 5.29 15.44
C PHE A 4 -12.52 5.52 14.09
N ILE A 5 -12.34 4.45 13.31
CA ILE A 5 -11.84 4.51 11.94
C ILE A 5 -13.00 4.21 11.00
N ILE A 6 -13.25 5.10 10.04
CA ILE A 6 -14.36 5.01 9.09
C ILE A 6 -13.76 4.72 7.70
N HIS A 7 -14.29 3.72 7.00
CA HIS A 7 -13.85 3.32 5.66
C HIS A 7 -14.97 3.57 4.63
N PRO A 8 -15.11 4.79 4.08
CA PRO A 8 -16.07 5.06 3.01
C PRO A 8 -15.79 4.20 1.78
N LYS A 9 -16.84 3.61 1.19
CA LYS A 9 -16.71 2.73 0.01
C LYS A 9 -16.68 3.50 -1.31
N ASN A 10 -17.18 4.74 -1.32
CA ASN A 10 -17.28 5.56 -2.53
C ASN A 10 -17.10 7.05 -2.21
N ASN A 11 -17.00 7.86 -3.28
CA ASN A 11 -16.77 9.30 -3.17
C ASN A 11 -17.95 10.06 -2.54
N GLU A 12 -19.17 9.55 -2.63
CA GLU A 12 -20.35 10.19 -2.04
C GLU A 12 -20.34 10.02 -0.52
N GLU A 13 -20.12 8.80 -0.03
CA GLU A 13 -19.97 8.50 1.39
C GLU A 13 -18.85 9.34 2.03
N LYS A 14 -17.70 9.47 1.35
CA LYS A 14 -16.58 10.29 1.82
C LYS A 14 -16.98 11.76 1.98
N LYS A 15 -17.71 12.33 1.02
CA LYS A 15 -18.18 13.73 1.07
C LYS A 15 -19.15 13.96 2.22
N VAL A 16 -20.09 13.04 2.43
CA VAL A 16 -21.08 13.13 3.49
C VAL A 16 -20.41 13.07 4.87
N VAL A 17 -19.52 12.09 5.10
CA VAL A 17 -18.79 11.95 6.38
C VAL A 17 -17.94 13.19 6.64
N LYS A 18 -17.22 13.68 5.64
CA LYS A 18 -16.41 14.90 5.77
C LYS A 18 -17.26 16.12 6.17
N ALA A 19 -18.36 16.36 5.46
CA ALA A 19 -19.26 17.48 5.77
C ALA A 19 -19.87 17.37 7.18
N PHE A 20 -20.22 16.16 7.61
CA PHE A 20 -20.75 15.90 8.94
C PHE A 20 -19.72 16.21 10.04
N LEU A 21 -18.49 15.74 9.89
CA LEU A 21 -17.41 16.01 10.84
C LEU A 21 -17.08 17.51 10.93
N GLU A 22 -17.04 18.20 9.78
CA GLU A 22 -16.82 19.65 9.70
C GLU A 22 -17.95 20.45 10.39
N ALA A 23 -19.21 20.08 10.15
CA ALA A 23 -20.38 20.72 10.77
C ALA A 23 -20.35 20.61 12.29
N LEU A 24 -19.86 19.48 12.81
CA LEU A 24 -19.70 19.23 14.25
C LEU A 24 -18.38 19.79 14.82
N LYS A 25 -17.54 20.41 14.00
CA LYS A 25 -16.20 20.90 14.37
C LYS A 25 -15.32 19.83 15.02
N ILE A 26 -15.52 18.57 14.62
CA ILE A 26 -14.70 17.46 15.07
C ILE A 26 -13.39 17.51 14.29
N LYS A 27 -12.25 17.48 15.00
CA LYS A 27 -10.95 17.35 14.35
C LYS A 27 -10.79 15.93 13.82
N PHE A 28 -10.40 15.82 12.55
CA PHE A 28 -10.12 14.55 11.90
C PHE A 28 -8.84 14.66 11.08
N GLU A 29 -8.19 13.52 10.88
CA GLU A 29 -7.00 13.40 10.07
C GLU A 29 -7.37 12.74 8.74
N ASN A 30 -6.95 13.34 7.63
CA ASN A 30 -7.04 12.68 6.33
C ASN A 30 -5.81 11.81 6.16
N GLN A 31 -5.80 10.68 6.85
CA GLN A 31 -4.81 9.64 6.58
C GLN A 31 -5.24 8.96 5.27
N THR A 32 -4.64 9.38 4.15
CA THR A 32 -4.81 8.67 2.90
C THR A 32 -4.20 7.27 3.07
N THR A 33 -5.06 6.26 3.22
CA THR A 33 -4.65 4.84 3.13
C THR A 33 -4.10 4.52 1.74
N ASP A 34 -4.47 5.34 0.75
CA ASP A 34 -3.75 5.45 -0.51
C ASP A 34 -2.44 6.18 -0.23
N SER A 35 -1.45 5.40 0.17
CA SER A 35 -0.07 5.82 0.20
C SER A 35 0.30 6.13 -1.27
N ALA A 36 0.12 7.38 -1.70
CA ALA A 36 0.62 7.85 -2.99
C ALA A 36 2.16 7.72 -3.06
N GLU A 37 2.80 7.61 -1.90
CA GLU A 37 4.10 6.99 -1.72
C GLU A 37 3.85 5.54 -1.30
N SER A 38 4.08 4.59 -2.21
CA SER A 38 4.21 3.18 -1.82
C SER A 38 5.04 3.08 -0.53
N PRO A 39 4.67 2.25 0.47
CA PRO A 39 5.50 2.07 1.66
C PRO A 39 6.90 1.51 1.32
N TYR A 40 7.07 1.03 0.09
CA TYR A 40 8.34 0.63 -0.48
C TYR A 40 8.96 1.76 -1.30
N ASP A 41 10.25 1.94 -1.09
CA ASP A 41 11.11 2.80 -1.87
C ASP A 41 10.94 2.55 -3.39
N PRO A 42 10.82 3.59 -4.23
CA PRO A 42 10.65 3.43 -5.67
C PRO A 42 11.74 2.58 -6.36
N ASP A 43 12.99 2.67 -5.91
CA ASP A 43 14.10 1.90 -6.47
C ASP A 43 13.94 0.41 -6.13
N PHE A 44 13.42 0.09 -4.93
CA PHE A 44 13.06 -1.28 -4.56
C PHE A 44 11.96 -1.84 -5.48
N VAL A 45 10.93 -1.04 -5.78
CA VAL A 45 9.86 -1.46 -6.70
C VAL A 45 10.41 -1.69 -8.11
N ALA A 46 11.25 -0.77 -8.61
CA ALA A 46 11.88 -0.90 -9.92
C ALA A 46 12.73 -2.17 -10.04
N MET A 47 13.57 -2.45 -9.03
CA MET A 47 14.38 -3.66 -8.95
C MET A 47 13.50 -4.92 -9.00
N VAL A 48 12.39 -4.96 -8.25
CA VAL A 48 11.50 -6.13 -8.23
C VAL A 48 10.84 -6.37 -9.59
N GLU A 49 10.39 -5.32 -10.27
CA GLU A 49 9.81 -5.47 -11.61
C GLU A 49 10.85 -5.95 -12.64
N GLU A 50 12.08 -5.41 -12.61
CA GLU A 50 13.19 -5.90 -13.45
C GLU A 50 13.47 -7.39 -13.20
N ASN A 51 13.54 -7.80 -11.94
CA ASN A 51 13.74 -9.21 -11.59
C ASN A 51 12.63 -10.12 -12.12
N ARG A 52 11.37 -9.64 -12.17
CA ARG A 52 10.25 -10.40 -12.75
C ARG A 52 10.41 -10.55 -14.26
N GLU A 53 10.89 -9.53 -14.95
CA GLU A 53 11.17 -9.60 -16.38
C GLU A 53 12.33 -10.56 -16.67
N ASP A 54 13.40 -10.48 -15.90
CA ASP A 54 14.55 -11.37 -16.02
C ASP A 54 14.21 -12.83 -15.72
N TYR A 55 13.34 -13.06 -14.73
CA TYR A 55 12.79 -14.39 -14.46
C TYR A 55 11.97 -14.92 -15.66
N LYS A 56 11.08 -14.11 -16.23
CA LYS A 56 10.32 -14.47 -17.44
C LYS A 56 11.24 -14.72 -18.65
N ALA A 57 12.35 -13.99 -18.74
CA ALA A 57 13.37 -14.16 -19.76
C ALA A 57 14.31 -15.35 -19.50
N GLY A 58 14.14 -16.08 -18.38
CA GLY A 58 14.93 -17.26 -18.03
C GLY A 58 16.35 -16.95 -17.55
N LYS A 59 16.63 -15.73 -17.11
CA LYS A 59 17.94 -15.33 -16.57
C LYS A 59 18.14 -15.66 -15.09
N GLY A 60 17.11 -16.20 -14.43
CA GLY A 60 17.18 -16.62 -13.03
C GLY A 60 17.92 -17.95 -12.85
N ILE A 61 18.53 -18.13 -11.68
CA ILE A 61 19.15 -19.40 -11.27
C ILE A 61 18.18 -20.10 -10.31
N LYS A 62 17.86 -21.36 -10.59
CA LYS A 62 17.13 -22.21 -9.64
C LYS A 62 18.15 -22.80 -8.67
N VAL A 63 17.91 -22.63 -7.39
CA VAL A 63 18.73 -23.19 -6.30
C VAL A 63 17.84 -24.15 -5.52
N ASP A 64 18.28 -25.38 -5.33
CA ASP A 64 17.55 -26.38 -4.56
C ASP A 64 18.01 -26.35 -3.09
N LEU A 65 17.20 -26.88 -2.16
CA LEU A 65 17.51 -26.80 -0.71
C LEU A 65 18.86 -27.45 -0.37
N ASP A 66 19.22 -28.50 -1.09
CA ASP A 66 20.48 -29.22 -0.92
C ASP A 66 21.72 -28.36 -1.28
N ASP A 67 21.55 -27.30 -2.08
CA ASP A 67 22.62 -26.35 -2.41
C ASP A 67 22.88 -25.35 -1.28
N ILE A 68 21.89 -25.11 -0.43
CA ILE A 68 21.90 -24.08 0.63
C ILE A 68 22.35 -24.68 1.96
N LEU A 69 22.03 -25.94 2.24
CA LEU A 69 22.37 -26.64 3.48
C LEU A 69 23.55 -27.59 3.24
N LYS A 70 24.78 -27.07 3.42
CA LYS A 70 26.03 -27.87 3.49
C LYS A 70 26.41 -28.23 4.92
#